data_AF-A0A8J6ZUR2-F1
#
_entry.id   AF-A0A8J6ZUR2-F1
#
_cell.length_a   1.000
_cell.length_b   1.000
_cell.length_c   1.000
_cell.angle_alpha   90.00
_cell.angle_beta   90.00
_cell.angle_gamma   90.00
#
_symmetry.space_group_name_H-M   'P 1'
#
loop_
_entity.id
_entity.type
_entity.pdbx_description
1 polymer ?
#
loop_
_entity_poly.entity_id
_entity_poly.type
_entity_poly.pdbx_seq_one_letter_code
_entity_poly.pdbx_strand_id
1 'polypeptide(L)' 'MFGIGVPELILILIIGLVVFGPGKLPGVGKALGQSIKEFKQATDDKNADEQKKLDAAKIDADKK' A
#
# COMPACT_ATOMS: atom_id res chain seq x y z
N MET A 1 16.35 24.83 -3.29
CA MET A 1 15.16 25.69 -3.20
C MET A 1 13.94 24.78 -3.32
N PHE A 2 12.94 24.93 -2.44
CA PHE A 2 11.78 24.04 -2.28
C PHE A 2 12.03 22.68 -1.60
N GLY A 3 12.46 22.74 -0.34
CA GLY A 3 12.10 21.67 0.60
C GLY A 3 10.77 22.06 1.22
N ILE A 4 9.68 21.37 0.87
CA ILE A 4 8.46 21.45 1.68
C ILE A 4 8.84 20.91 3.05
N GLY A 5 8.95 21.82 4.02
CA GLY A 5 9.23 21.45 5.38
C GLY A 5 8.01 20.85 6.05
N VAL A 6 8.25 20.26 7.22
CA VAL A 6 7.17 19.86 8.13
C VAL A 6 6.18 21.01 8.41
N PRO A 7 6.61 22.29 8.58
CA PRO A 7 5.68 23.40 8.80
C PRO A 7 4.71 23.63 7.63
N GLU A 8 5.20 23.60 6.39
CA GLU A 8 4.38 23.79 5.19
C GLU A 8 3.37 22.64 5.00
N LEU A 9 3.78 21.40 5.27
CA LEU A 9 2.85 20.26 5.28
C LEU A 9 1.74 20.42 6.32
N ILE A 10 2.06 20.91 7.52
CA ILE A 10 1.07 21.15 8.57
C ILE A 10 0.08 22.24 8.13
N LEU A 11 0.54 23.32 7.49
CA LEU A 11 -0.34 24.37 6.98
C LEU A 11 -1.33 23.82 5.94
N ILE A 12 -0.85 23.02 4.98
CA ILE A 12 -1.70 22.36 3.98
C ILE A 12 -2.69 21.41 4.66
N LEU A 13 -2.23 20.64 5.66
CA LEU A 13 -3.08 19.74 6.44
C LEU A 13 -4.20 20.50 7.15
N ILE A 14 -3.91 21.64 7.78
CA ILE A 14 -4.93 22.46 8.44
C ILE A 14 -5.98 22.95 7.44
N ILE A 15 -5.57 23.42 6.26
CA ILE A 15 -6.51 23.86 5.22
C ILE A 15 -7.38 22.67 4.76
N GLY A 16 -6.76 21.52 4.50
CA GLY A 16 -7.50 20.30 4.16
C GLY A 16 -8.45 19.87 5.27
N LEU A 17 -8.06 20.02 6.54
CA LEU A 17 -8.89 19.74 7.70
C LEU A 17 -10.08 20.69 7.85
N VAL A 18 -9.96 21.94 7.46
CA VAL A 18 -11.09 22.88 7.45
C VAL A 18 -12.10 22.49 6.38
N VAL A 19 -11.63 22.05 5.21
CA VAL A 19 -12.49 21.64 4.08
C VAL A 19 -13.17 20.29 4.36
N PHE A 20 -12.40 19.29 4.79
CA PHE A 20 -12.87 17.91 4.95
C PHE A 20 -13.35 17.59 6.38
N GLY A 21 -12.88 18.31 7.39
CA GLY A 21 -13.13 18.06 8.80
C GLY A 21 -12.19 17.00 9.41
N PRO A 22 -11.68 17.19 10.64
CA PRO A 22 -10.78 16.22 11.29
C PRO A 22 -11.43 14.87 11.58
N GLY A 23 -12.76 14.82 11.73
CA GLY A 23 -13.49 13.56 11.91
C GLY A 23 -13.53 12.67 10.66
N LYS A 24 -13.34 13.22 9.45
CA LYS A 24 -13.40 12.45 8.20
C LYS A 24 -12.06 11.79 7.86
N LEU A 25 -10.93 12.39 8.24
CA LEU A 25 -9.59 11.82 8.03
C LEU A 25 -9.42 10.36 8.53
N PRO A 26 -9.80 9.99 9.77
CA PRO A 26 -9.63 8.62 10.23
C PRO A 26 -10.51 7.62 9.46
N GLY A 27 -11.68 8.05 8.98
CA GLY A 27 -12.54 7.22 8.13
C GLY A 27 -11.90 6.94 6.76
N VAL A 28 -11.41 7.99 6.11
CA VAL A 28 -10.70 7.89 4.82
C VAL A 28 -9.43 7.06 4.96
N GLY A 29 -8.63 7.30 6.00
CA GLY A 29 -7.42 6.53 6.29
C GLY A 29 -7.69 5.04 6.54
N LYS A 30 -8.77 4.71 7.27
CA LYS A 30 -9.19 3.32 7.47
C LYS A 30 -9.58 2.63 6.17
N ALA A 31 -10.38 3.29 5.32
CA ALA A 31 -10.81 2.73 4.04
C ALA A 31 -9.63 2.51 3.08
N LEU A 32 -8.73 3.50 2.96
CA LEU A 32 -7.52 3.40 2.16
C LEU A 32 -6.57 2.33 2.71
N GLY A 33 -6.37 2.28 4.04
CA GLY A 33 -5.53 1.30 4.69
C GLY A 33 -6.03 -0.13 4.50
N GLN A 34 -7.34 -0.34 4.58
CA GLN A 34 -7.94 -1.65 4.29
C GLN A 34 -7.73 -2.03 2.82
N SER A 35 -7.95 -1.11 1.88
CA SER A 35 -7.74 -1.35 0.44
C SER A 35 -6.28 -1.70 0.13
N ILE A 36 -5.32 -0.99 0.73
CA ILE A 36 -3.89 -1.26 0.57
C ILE A 36 -3.52 -2.62 1.18
N LYS A 37 -4.09 -2.97 2.33
CA LYS A 37 -3.86 -4.26 2.99
C LYS A 37 -4.34 -5.42 2.11
N GLU A 38 -5.56 -5.32 1.59
CA GLU A 38 -6.14 -6.32 0.69
C GLU A 38 -5.35 -6.41 -0.63
N PHE A 39 -4.94 -5.27 -1.20
CA PHE A 39 -4.10 -5.24 -2.41
C PHE A 39 -2.74 -5.91 -2.17
N LYS A 40 -2.10 -5.63 -1.03
CA LYS A 40 -0.82 -6.24 -0.67
C LYS A 40 -0.97 -7.76 -0.51
N GLN A 41 -2.01 -8.21 0.20
CA GLN A 41 -2.26 -9.63 0.41
C GLN A 41 -2.52 -10.38 -0.90
N ALA A 42 -3.35 -9.82 -1.77
CA ALA A 42 -3.61 -10.40 -3.10
C ALA A 42 -2.36 -10.43 -3.99
N THR A 43 -1.44 -9.47 -3.82
CA THR A 43 -0.17 -9.44 -4.54
C THR A 43 0.79 -10.47 -3.98
N ASP A 44 0.93 -10.59 -2.66
CA ASP A 44 1.78 -11.59 -2.01
C ASP A 44 1.33 -13.02 -2.34
N ASP A 45 0.03 -13.31 -2.32
CA ASP A 45 -0.50 -14.65 -2.65
C ASP A 45 -0.18 -15.04 -4.11
N LYS A 46 -0.33 -14.09 -5.06
CA LYS A 46 0.05 -14.32 -6.47
C LYS A 46 1.53 -14.62 -6.64
N ASN A 47 2.40 -13.87 -5.95
CA ASN A 47 3.84 -14.12 -5.99
C ASN A 47 4.18 -15.49 -5.38
N ALA A 48 3.52 -15.89 -4.30
CA ALA A 48 3.72 -17.20 -3.68
C ALA A 48 3.29 -18.35 -4.60
N ASP A 49 2.17 -18.21 -5.31
CA ASP A 49 1.70 -19.19 -6.30
C ASP A 49 2.62 -19.29 -7.53
N GLU A 50 3.12 -18.16 -8.03
CA GLU A 50 4.11 -18.13 -9.12
C GLU A 50 5.43 -18.77 -8.68
N GLN A 51 5.92 -18.46 -7.47
CA GLN A 51 7.14 -19.04 -6.91
C GLN A 51 7.02 -20.57 -6.79
N LYS A 52 5.90 -21.07 -6.25
CA LYS A 52 5.62 -22.52 -6.16
C LYS A 52 5.57 -23.21 -7.52
N LYS A 53 5.01 -22.56 -8.54
CA LYS A 53 4.96 -23.08 -9.92
C LYS A 53 6.36 -23.12 -10.55
N LEU A 54 7.17 -22.10 -10.31
CA LEU A 54 8.56 -22.02 -10.77
C LEU A 54 9.45 -23.08 -10.09
N ASP A 55 9.27 -23.31 -8.80
CA ASP A 55 10.04 -24.30 -8.04
C ASP A 55 9.66 -25.74 -8.43
N ALA A 56 8.37 -26.03 -8.66
CA ALA A 56 7.93 -27.33 -9.18
C ALA A 56 8.49 -27.61 -10.58
N ALA A 57 8.45 -26.62 -11.49
CA ALA A 57 8.98 -26.76 -12.84
C ALA A 57 10.51 -26.97 -12.88
N LYS A 58 11.25 -26.45 -11.90
CA LYS A 58 12.70 -26.67 -11.77
C LYS A 58 13.04 -28.07 -11.24
N ILE A 59 12.23 -28.62 -10.34
CA ILE A 59 12.43 -29.98 -9.81
C ILE A 59 12.22 -31.05 -10.89
N ASP A 60 11.29 -30.83 -11.82
CA ASP A 60 11.06 -31.75 -12.95
C ASP A 60 12.15 -31.65 -14.03
N ALA A 61 12.81 -30.51 -14.19
CA ALA A 61 13.89 -30.31 -15.18
C ALA A 61 15.24 -30.89 -14.74
N ASP A 62 15.52 -30.95 -13.44
CA ASP A 62 16.78 -31.50 -12.89
C ASP A 62 16.79 -33.04 -12.84
N LYS A 63 15.62 -33.68 -13.02
CA LYS A 63 15.45 -35.14 -12.92
C LYS A 63 15.42 -35.88 -14.27
N LYS A 64 15.60 -35.19 -15.39
CA LYS A 64 15.52 -35.73 -16.76
C LYS A 64 16.84 -35.56 -17.51
#